data_AF-A0A1I7Z848-F1
#
_entry.id   AF-A0A1I7Z848-F1
#
_cell.length_a   1.000
_cell.length_b   1.000
_cell.length_c   1.000
_cell.angle_alpha   90.00
_cell.angle_beta   90.00
_cell.angle_gamma   90.00
#
_symmetry.space_group_name_H-M   'P 1'
#
loop_
_entity.id
_entity.type
_entity.pdbx_description
1 polymer ?
#
loop_
_entity_poly.entity_id
_entity_poly.type
_entity_poly.pdbx_seq_one_letter_code
_entity_poly.pdbx_strand_id
1 'polypeptide(L)'
;MRFFAILLLVAVFIQGSFAQPPCHWKVCVQFKNGQVHVSSTPPAPDADGKLASSDHGSIKGTFTSLSPRVQTRRAVRRSERKTPPTSKYKFHPTRVSPLDVDTFADRRPFFIYRPCVLSLRRLIFWSLAEGRTGAESLSDMSCDYVCGEKMLSRQLLRSTKLASRRLNSTASGLNFELNDEQKALQEATRKFVKEEVIPVAAEYDRTGKYPWEVLKKAHANGLMNVDIPSEYGGLDLDMVSNAILSEAFGYGCTGISTAILTNDLASTPLVIAASDDIKKRFLTRLIEEPIMASYAVTEPGAGSDVAGIRTKAEKKGDEWVINGSKMWITNGGVSSWFFVLARTDPDPKAPAGKAFTAFVVEGDAPGLSRGKKEINMGQRASDTRGITFEDVVVPSSNVVGAVGEGFKVAMKTFDKTRPLVAAMATGLAGRCLDEASKYALERKTFGTTIANHQAVSFMLADMAINLELSRHIVYRAAYEAEMNRPGAYYASIAKCFAADTANQAAANAVQIFGGNGFNTEYPVEKLMRDAKIFQIYEGTSQVQRLVISRQLLARVKQTGGY
;
A
#
# COMPACT_ATOMS: atom_id res chain seq x y z
N MET A 1 -39.89 5.04 26.05
CA MET A 1 -38.62 5.12 25.28
C MET A 1 -38.45 4.09 24.14
N ARG A 2 -39.26 3.01 24.00
CA ARG A 2 -39.11 2.07 22.84
C ARG A 2 -39.80 2.48 21.52
N PHE A 3 -40.69 3.47 21.53
CA PHE A 3 -41.39 3.93 20.31
C PHE A 3 -40.58 4.92 19.44
N PHE A 4 -39.68 5.72 20.03
CA PHE A 4 -38.88 6.71 19.28
C PHE A 4 -37.86 6.06 18.32
N ALA A 5 -37.36 4.86 18.64
CA ALA A 5 -36.39 4.15 17.80
C ALA A 5 -36.96 3.67 16.46
N ILE A 6 -38.28 3.44 16.37
CA ILE A 6 -38.94 2.99 15.14
C ILE A 6 -39.15 4.17 14.17
N LEU A 7 -39.39 5.39 14.70
CA LEU A 7 -39.58 6.59 13.88
C LEU A 7 -38.33 6.93 13.05
N LEU A 8 -37.13 6.79 13.63
CA LEU A 8 -35.88 7.06 12.92
C LEU A 8 -35.62 6.08 11.77
N LEU A 9 -35.97 4.80 11.96
CA LEU A 9 -35.74 3.73 10.99
C LEU A 9 -36.64 3.86 9.75
N VAL A 10 -37.89 4.31 9.91
CA VAL A 10 -38.81 4.51 8.78
C VAL A 10 -38.46 5.77 7.98
N ALA A 11 -38.04 6.86 8.63
CA ALA A 11 -37.63 8.08 7.95
C ALA A 11 -36.40 7.87 7.04
N VAL A 12 -35.38 7.16 7.54
CA VAL A 12 -34.15 6.87 6.78
C VAL A 12 -34.42 5.96 5.57
N PHE A 13 -35.34 5.01 5.68
CA PHE A 13 -35.63 4.07 4.57
C PHE A 13 -36.33 4.73 3.37
N ILE A 14 -37.06 5.83 3.58
CA ILE A 14 -37.80 6.54 2.51
C ILE A 14 -36.89 7.50 1.73
N GLN A 15 -35.87 8.09 2.36
CA GLN A 15 -34.91 8.96 1.65
C GLN A 15 -33.84 8.21 0.85
N GLY A 16 -33.69 6.89 1.05
CA GLY A 16 -32.60 6.10 0.47
C GLY A 16 -32.77 5.57 -0.96
N SER A 17 -33.87 5.88 -1.68
CA SER A 17 -34.24 5.13 -2.90
C SER A 17 -34.66 5.94 -4.14
N PHE A 18 -34.56 7.28 -4.14
CA PHE A 18 -34.89 8.09 -5.34
C PHE A 18 -33.90 9.22 -5.60
N ALA A 19 -33.43 9.31 -6.84
CA ALA A 19 -32.48 10.32 -7.30
C ALA A 19 -33.17 11.43 -8.14
N GLN A 20 -33.60 12.51 -7.47
CA GLN A 20 -33.96 13.84 -8.02
C GLN A 20 -35.15 13.90 -9.03
N PRO A 21 -35.76 15.08 -9.37
CA PRO A 21 -35.45 16.49 -9.05
C PRO A 21 -36.61 17.20 -8.28
N PRO A 22 -36.73 18.55 -8.17
CA PRO A 22 -37.53 19.18 -7.11
C PRO A 22 -39.01 19.43 -7.46
N CYS A 23 -39.93 18.77 -6.73
CA CYS A 23 -41.34 19.14 -6.62
C CYS A 23 -41.80 19.04 -5.15
N HIS A 24 -42.16 20.17 -4.52
CA HIS A 24 -42.54 20.20 -3.11
C HIS A 24 -43.99 19.72 -2.88
N TRP A 25 -44.16 18.43 -2.61
CA TRP A 25 -45.41 17.89 -2.05
C TRP A 25 -45.46 18.10 -0.54
N LYS A 26 -46.59 18.62 -0.02
CA LYS A 26 -46.85 18.66 1.43
C LYS A 26 -47.53 17.35 1.85
N VAL A 27 -46.80 16.53 2.61
CA VAL A 27 -47.34 15.33 3.27
C VAL A 27 -47.76 15.71 4.68
N CYS A 28 -49.01 15.41 5.05
CA CYS A 28 -49.52 15.61 6.39
C CYS A 28 -49.73 14.26 7.08
N VAL A 29 -49.22 14.12 8.30
CA VAL A 29 -49.37 12.91 9.12
C VAL A 29 -50.16 13.28 10.36
N GLN A 30 -51.32 12.64 10.54
CA GLN A 30 -52.16 12.84 11.72
C GLN A 30 -52.36 11.53 12.48
N PHE A 31 -52.35 11.63 13.80
CA PHE A 31 -52.67 10.55 14.71
C PHE A 31 -54.09 10.77 15.26
N LYS A 32 -54.98 9.80 15.05
CA LYS A 32 -56.30 9.73 15.68
C LYS A 32 -56.56 8.29 16.12
N ASN A 33 -57.16 8.11 17.30
CA ASN A 33 -57.59 6.83 17.86
C ASN A 33 -56.52 5.72 17.81
N GLY A 34 -55.25 6.08 18.02
CA GLY A 34 -54.13 5.11 18.03
C GLY A 34 -53.64 4.64 16.66
N GLN A 35 -54.17 5.16 15.56
CA GLN A 35 -53.72 4.85 14.20
C GLN A 35 -53.07 6.06 13.51
N VAL A 36 -52.15 5.77 12.59
CA VAL A 36 -51.42 6.76 11.78
C VAL A 36 -52.11 6.90 10.43
N HIS A 37 -52.62 8.10 10.14
CA HIS A 37 -53.13 8.43 8.82
C HIS A 37 -52.17 9.37 8.11
N VAL A 38 -51.79 9.00 6.88
CA VAL A 38 -50.94 9.79 5.99
C VAL A 38 -51.79 10.23 4.81
N SER A 39 -51.85 11.53 4.56
CA SER A 39 -52.44 12.09 3.35
C SER A 39 -51.49 13.07 2.67
N SER A 40 -51.56 13.10 1.36
CA SER A 40 -50.87 14.07 0.51
C SER A 40 -51.90 14.96 -0.17
N THR A 41 -51.63 16.26 -0.22
CA THR A 41 -52.38 17.20 -1.05
C THR A 41 -51.50 17.69 -2.18
N PRO A 42 -52.01 17.73 -3.43
CA PRO A 42 -51.30 18.38 -4.53
C PRO A 42 -51.19 19.89 -4.26
N PRO A 43 -50.20 20.56 -4.87
CA PRO A 43 -50.11 22.02 -4.79
C PRO A 43 -51.35 22.70 -5.39
N ALA A 44 -51.68 23.90 -4.90
CA ALA A 44 -52.75 24.71 -5.45
C ALA A 44 -52.40 25.14 -6.89
N PRO A 45 -53.39 25.28 -7.80
CA PRO A 45 -53.14 25.66 -9.18
C PRO A 45 -52.69 27.13 -9.29
N ASP A 46 -51.79 27.35 -10.24
CA ASP A 46 -51.32 28.68 -10.62
C ASP A 46 -52.45 29.51 -11.27
N ALA A 47 -52.23 30.82 -11.44
CA ALA A 47 -53.26 31.82 -11.78
C ALA A 47 -54.04 31.57 -13.10
N ASP A 48 -53.57 30.66 -13.97
CA ASP A 48 -54.19 30.31 -15.26
C ASP A 48 -54.94 28.95 -15.25
N GLY A 49 -55.13 28.32 -14.09
CA GLY A 49 -56.20 27.34 -13.87
C GLY A 49 -56.09 25.99 -14.59
N LYS A 50 -54.89 25.47 -14.85
CA LYS A 50 -54.68 24.12 -15.45
C LYS A 50 -54.01 23.14 -14.47
N LEU A 51 -54.64 21.98 -14.25
CA LEU A 51 -53.99 20.84 -13.59
C LEU A 51 -53.11 20.05 -14.57
N ALA A 52 -51.97 19.57 -14.09
CA ALA A 52 -51.16 18.58 -14.80
C ALA A 52 -51.71 17.17 -14.54
N SER A 53 -52.18 16.48 -15.58
CA SER A 53 -52.55 15.06 -15.55
C SER A 53 -51.37 14.17 -15.97
N SER A 54 -51.12 13.11 -15.20
CA SER A 54 -50.19 12.04 -15.58
C SER A 54 -50.94 10.72 -15.71
N ASP A 55 -51.31 10.36 -16.94
CA ASP A 55 -52.01 9.10 -17.21
C ASP A 55 -51.07 7.89 -17.09
N HIS A 56 -51.56 6.86 -16.41
CA HIS A 56 -51.02 5.49 -16.47
C HIS A 56 -52.13 4.54 -16.90
N GLY A 57 -52.33 4.43 -18.22
CA GLY A 57 -53.33 3.57 -18.84
C GLY A 57 -52.74 2.23 -19.30
N SER A 58 -53.40 1.14 -18.93
CA SER A 58 -53.13 -0.21 -19.47
C SER A 58 -54.21 -0.58 -20.50
N ILE A 59 -53.83 -1.00 -21.71
CA ILE A 59 -54.76 -1.56 -22.71
C ILE A 59 -54.11 -2.75 -23.43
N LYS A 60 -54.90 -3.81 -23.64
CA LYS A 60 -54.57 -4.99 -24.47
C LYS A 60 -54.94 -4.74 -25.94
N GLY A 61 -54.16 -5.26 -26.88
CA GLY A 61 -54.56 -5.33 -28.30
C GLY A 61 -53.74 -6.36 -29.08
N THR A 62 -54.42 -7.30 -29.74
CA THR A 62 -53.86 -8.32 -30.65
C THR A 62 -53.91 -7.86 -32.11
N PHE A 63 -52.94 -8.24 -32.95
CA PHE A 63 -53.20 -8.64 -34.35
C PHE A 63 -52.04 -9.50 -34.93
N THR A 64 -52.22 -10.03 -36.14
CA THR A 64 -51.67 -11.33 -36.60
C THR A 64 -50.50 -11.28 -37.60
N SER A 65 -49.68 -12.32 -37.54
CA SER A 65 -48.98 -13.02 -38.65
C SER A 65 -48.16 -12.25 -39.68
N LEU A 66 -46.86 -12.61 -39.78
CA LEU A 66 -46.29 -13.26 -40.97
C LEU A 66 -44.95 -13.94 -40.58
N SER A 67 -44.58 -15.03 -41.27
CA SER A 67 -43.28 -15.70 -41.14
C SER A 67 -42.76 -16.06 -42.54
N PRO A 68 -41.46 -16.37 -42.68
CA PRO A 68 -41.14 -17.80 -42.75
C PRO A 68 -39.84 -18.24 -42.06
N ARG A 69 -39.92 -19.43 -41.43
CA ARG A 69 -38.96 -20.58 -41.41
C ARG A 69 -37.46 -20.26 -41.23
N VAL A 70 -36.72 -20.93 -40.33
CA VAL A 70 -36.37 -22.37 -40.40
C VAL A 70 -36.39 -23.07 -39.02
N GLN A 71 -36.58 -24.40 -39.03
CA GLN A 71 -36.69 -25.30 -37.87
C GLN A 71 -35.29 -25.64 -37.28
N THR A 72 -35.10 -26.13 -36.04
CA THR A 72 -35.35 -27.54 -35.66
C THR A 72 -35.63 -27.81 -34.16
N ARG A 73 -36.39 -28.89 -33.94
CA ARG A 73 -37.00 -29.42 -32.71
C ARG A 73 -36.04 -29.94 -31.61
N ARG A 74 -36.44 -29.80 -30.34
CA ARG A 74 -36.72 -30.90 -29.37
C ARG A 74 -37.35 -30.32 -28.08
N ALA A 75 -38.64 -30.50 -27.85
CA ALA A 75 -39.29 -31.65 -27.19
C ALA A 75 -39.43 -31.48 -25.65
N VAL A 76 -40.60 -31.01 -25.21
CA VAL A 76 -41.04 -30.96 -23.81
C VAL A 76 -41.95 -32.16 -23.51
N ARG A 77 -41.81 -32.79 -22.33
CA ARG A 77 -42.88 -33.59 -21.71
C ARG A 77 -43.27 -32.97 -20.37
N ARG A 78 -44.58 -32.82 -20.15
CA ARG A 78 -45.19 -32.49 -18.85
C ARG A 78 -45.30 -33.75 -17.98
N SER A 79 -45.20 -33.59 -16.67
CA SER A 79 -46.02 -34.36 -15.71
C SER A 79 -46.20 -33.59 -14.41
N GLU A 80 -47.33 -33.83 -13.76
CA GLU A 80 -48.02 -32.96 -12.80
C GLU A 80 -47.49 -33.01 -11.34
N ARG A 81 -48.17 -32.26 -10.47
CA ARG A 81 -47.88 -32.01 -9.05
C ARG A 81 -47.93 -33.28 -8.19
N LYS A 82 -47.10 -33.33 -7.14
CA LYS A 82 -47.41 -33.85 -5.79
C LYS A 82 -46.36 -33.39 -4.76
N THR A 83 -46.80 -32.75 -3.68
CA THR A 83 -46.08 -32.62 -2.38
C THR A 83 -46.37 -33.89 -1.55
N PRO A 84 -45.48 -34.41 -0.66
CA PRO A 84 -45.00 -33.75 0.58
C PRO A 84 -43.57 -34.26 0.98
N PRO A 85 -43.11 -34.38 2.26
CA PRO A 85 -43.48 -33.73 3.53
C PRO A 85 -42.30 -33.00 4.22
N THR A 86 -42.58 -32.33 5.34
CA THR A 86 -41.59 -31.69 6.24
C THR A 86 -40.98 -32.68 7.24
N SER A 87 -39.65 -32.64 7.43
CA SER A 87 -38.96 -33.38 8.50
C SER A 87 -38.61 -32.47 9.69
N LYS A 88 -39.10 -32.82 10.87
CA LYS A 88 -38.68 -32.22 12.15
C LYS A 88 -37.41 -32.92 12.62
N TYR A 89 -36.37 -32.16 12.98
CA TYR A 89 -35.28 -32.67 13.81
C TYR A 89 -35.28 -31.98 15.18
N LYS A 90 -35.24 -32.80 16.24
CA LYS A 90 -35.24 -32.37 17.64
C LYS A 90 -33.82 -32.03 18.08
N PHE A 91 -33.65 -30.96 18.85
CA PHE A 91 -32.44 -30.75 19.65
C PHE A 91 -32.43 -31.71 20.86
N HIS A 92 -31.24 -32.19 21.22
CA HIS A 92 -30.97 -32.84 22.50
C HIS A 92 -29.95 -32.00 23.29
N PRO A 93 -30.24 -31.63 24.55
CA PRO A 93 -29.28 -30.96 25.42
C PRO A 93 -28.45 -32.00 26.18
N THR A 94 -27.16 -32.10 25.89
CA THR A 94 -26.22 -32.83 26.75
C THR A 94 -25.94 -32.05 28.03
N ARG A 95 -26.34 -32.62 29.17
CA ARG A 95 -25.95 -32.14 30.50
C ARG A 95 -24.45 -32.37 30.72
N VAL A 96 -23.82 -31.46 31.46
CA VAL A 96 -22.52 -31.67 32.11
C VAL A 96 -22.77 -31.79 33.61
N SER A 97 -22.13 -32.76 34.26
CA SER A 97 -22.10 -32.94 35.72
C SER A 97 -20.65 -32.85 36.23
N PRO A 98 -20.43 -32.51 37.52
CA PRO A 98 -19.15 -31.99 38.01
C PRO A 98 -18.23 -33.05 38.64
N LEU A 99 -17.08 -32.57 39.15
CA LEU A 99 -16.02 -33.28 39.90
C LEU A 99 -15.05 -34.06 38.98
N ASP A 100 -13.74 -34.21 39.31
CA ASP A 100 -13.08 -33.99 40.60
C ASP A 100 -11.61 -33.47 40.49
N VAL A 101 -10.96 -33.30 41.64
CA VAL A 101 -9.63 -32.71 41.82
C VAL A 101 -8.47 -33.72 41.72
N ASP A 102 -7.27 -33.18 41.49
CA ASP A 102 -5.94 -33.63 41.96
C ASP A 102 -4.99 -34.59 41.17
N THR A 103 -3.73 -34.14 41.19
CA THR A 103 -2.44 -34.86 41.04
C THR A 103 -2.08 -35.62 39.74
N PHE A 104 -1.01 -35.15 39.09
CA PHE A 104 0.30 -35.84 39.17
C PHE A 104 1.45 -34.87 38.86
N ALA A 105 2.60 -35.05 39.51
CA ALA A 105 3.81 -34.27 39.27
C ALA A 105 4.88 -35.14 38.60
N ASP A 106 5.75 -34.56 37.75
CA ASP A 106 7.19 -34.80 37.92
C ASP A 106 8.12 -33.72 37.32
N ARG A 107 9.33 -33.71 37.90
CA ARG A 107 10.44 -32.74 37.87
C ARG A 107 11.26 -32.73 36.58
N ARG A 108 11.91 -31.59 36.26
CA ARG A 108 13.39 -31.38 36.16
C ARG A 108 13.76 -29.99 35.55
N PRO A 109 15.01 -29.49 35.61
CA PRO A 109 15.42 -28.61 36.72
C PRO A 109 15.95 -27.21 36.29
N PHE A 110 16.02 -26.28 37.25
CA PHE A 110 16.74 -25.01 37.09
C PHE A 110 18.27 -25.21 37.13
N PHE A 111 19.00 -24.48 36.28
CA PHE A 111 20.42 -24.19 36.49
C PHE A 111 20.62 -22.70 36.71
N ILE A 112 21.29 -22.36 37.82
CA ILE A 112 21.66 -21.00 38.18
C ILE A 112 23.14 -20.80 37.81
N TYR A 113 23.46 -19.72 37.11
CA TYR A 113 24.84 -19.24 36.97
C TYR A 113 24.92 -17.76 37.37
N ARG A 114 25.68 -17.48 38.44
CA ARG A 114 26.15 -16.13 38.77
C ARG A 114 27.51 -15.89 38.12
N PRO A 115 27.80 -14.70 37.58
CA PRO A 115 29.12 -14.38 37.06
C PRO A 115 30.12 -14.12 38.19
N CYS A 116 31.37 -14.54 37.97
CA CYS A 116 32.50 -14.20 38.84
C CYS A 116 33.15 -12.89 38.38
N VAL A 117 33.57 -12.04 39.32
CA VAL A 117 34.21 -10.75 39.05
C VAL A 117 35.72 -10.91 39.12
N LEU A 118 36.44 -10.57 38.04
CA LEU A 118 37.90 -10.43 38.08
C LEU A 118 38.37 -9.17 37.35
N SER A 119 39.05 -8.34 38.14
CA SER A 119 39.69 -7.06 37.80
C SER A 119 40.67 -7.14 36.62
N LEU A 120 40.76 -6.06 35.85
CA LEU A 120 42.06 -5.55 35.38
C LEU A 120 42.03 -4.01 35.21
N ARG A 121 42.99 -3.34 35.87
CA ARG A 121 43.30 -1.90 35.79
C ARG A 121 44.48 -1.67 34.84
N ARG A 122 44.66 -0.41 34.38
CA ARG A 122 45.72 0.11 33.47
C ARG A 122 45.48 -0.30 32.00
N LEU A 123 45.79 0.48 30.96
CA LEU A 123 46.32 1.85 30.82
C LEU A 123 45.25 2.71 30.08
N ILE A 124 45.35 4.02 29.82
CA ILE A 124 46.37 5.06 30.07
C ILE A 124 45.67 6.41 30.42
N PHE A 125 46.42 7.52 30.57
CA PHE A 125 45.89 8.88 30.76
C PHE A 125 46.78 9.85 29.96
N TRP A 126 46.30 10.41 28.84
CA TRP A 126 46.92 11.46 28.00
C TRP A 126 45.91 11.80 26.87
N SER A 127 45.68 13.04 26.42
CA SER A 127 46.30 14.33 26.74
C SER A 127 45.25 15.45 26.65
N LEU A 128 45.27 16.39 27.61
CA LEU A 128 44.57 17.68 27.56
C LEU A 128 45.38 18.70 28.38
N ALA A 129 46.33 19.37 27.73
CA ALA A 129 46.80 20.73 28.04
C ALA A 129 48.10 21.01 27.26
N GLU A 130 48.04 21.90 26.27
CA GLU A 130 49.03 22.97 26.10
C GLU A 130 48.50 23.99 25.09
N GLY A 131 48.54 25.27 25.45
CA GLY A 131 48.11 26.37 24.58
C GLY A 131 49.29 27.30 24.27
N ARG A 132 49.51 27.56 22.98
CA ARG A 132 50.32 28.65 22.41
C ARG A 132 49.65 29.06 21.09
N THR A 133 49.03 30.24 21.00
CA THR A 133 49.63 31.50 20.54
C THR A 133 50.32 31.41 19.17
N GLY A 134 49.75 32.08 18.16
CA GLY A 134 50.38 32.29 16.86
C GLY A 134 49.34 32.51 15.77
N ALA A 135 49.28 33.73 15.22
CA ALA A 135 48.58 34.01 13.98
C ALA A 135 49.64 34.23 12.88
N GLU A 136 49.46 33.66 11.69
CA GLU A 136 49.86 34.28 10.41
C GLU A 136 49.50 33.46 9.16
N SER A 137 49.39 34.18 8.04
CA SER A 137 49.41 33.73 6.63
C SER A 137 48.26 32.85 6.08
N LEU A 138 47.42 33.50 5.26
CA LEU A 138 46.78 32.91 4.09
C LEU A 138 47.79 32.93 2.91
N SER A 139 48.09 31.78 2.31
CA SER A 139 48.31 31.64 0.85
C SER A 139 48.65 30.20 0.46
N ASP A 140 48.10 29.75 -0.68
CA ASP A 140 48.60 28.71 -1.57
C ASP A 140 48.93 27.30 -1.01
N MET A 141 47.94 26.40 -1.10
CA MET A 141 48.11 25.25 -2.01
C MET A 141 46.77 24.65 -2.46
N SER A 142 46.62 24.54 -3.77
CA SER A 142 45.44 23.99 -4.45
C SER A 142 45.46 22.47 -4.56
N CYS A 143 44.27 21.88 -4.70
CA CYS A 143 44.02 20.55 -5.27
C CYS A 143 44.47 19.33 -4.42
N ASP A 144 43.58 18.82 -3.56
CA ASP A 144 43.33 17.37 -3.35
C ASP A 144 42.20 17.05 -2.32
N TYR A 145 41.23 17.97 -2.14
CA TYR A 145 40.17 17.85 -1.13
C TYR A 145 38.75 17.67 -1.73
N VAL A 146 38.53 16.59 -2.48
CA VAL A 146 37.17 16.17 -2.94
C VAL A 146 36.86 14.69 -2.67
N CYS A 147 37.85 13.87 -2.27
CA CYS A 147 37.65 12.43 -2.04
C CYS A 147 37.33 12.06 -0.58
N GLY A 148 37.57 12.94 0.40
CA GLY A 148 37.45 12.64 1.84
C GLY A 148 36.03 12.65 2.42
N GLU A 149 35.18 13.61 2.03
CA GLU A 149 33.85 13.79 2.66
C GLU A 149 32.89 12.62 2.40
N LYS A 150 33.04 11.93 1.26
CA LYS A 150 32.17 10.80 0.88
C LYS A 150 32.33 9.58 1.81
N MET A 151 33.49 9.42 2.46
CA MET A 151 33.70 8.37 3.47
C MET A 151 33.17 8.77 4.85
N LEU A 152 33.30 10.05 5.23
CA LEU A 152 32.88 10.56 6.53
C LEU A 152 31.36 10.46 6.75
N SER A 153 30.55 10.74 5.73
CA SER A 153 29.08 10.55 5.76
C SER A 153 28.70 9.10 6.13
N ARG A 154 29.28 8.10 5.43
CA ARG A 154 29.05 6.66 5.73
C ARG A 154 29.66 6.21 7.06
N GLN A 155 30.68 6.90 7.58
CA GLN A 155 31.29 6.59 8.88
C GLN A 155 30.52 7.18 10.07
N LEU A 156 29.90 8.37 9.94
CA LEU A 156 29.07 8.97 10.98
C LEU A 156 27.87 8.07 11.36
N LEU A 157 27.23 7.43 10.37
CA LEU A 157 26.19 6.41 10.60
C LEU A 157 26.70 5.04 11.07
N ARG A 158 28.02 4.76 10.95
CA ARG A 158 28.64 3.54 11.51
C ARG A 158 29.13 3.75 12.95
N SER A 159 29.56 4.96 13.31
CA SER A 159 30.17 5.25 14.62
C SER A 159 29.18 5.20 15.79
N THR A 160 27.88 5.25 15.54
CA THR A 160 26.83 5.11 16.57
C THR A 160 26.54 3.65 16.94
N LYS A 161 26.87 2.66 16.09
CA LYS A 161 26.47 1.25 16.23
C LYS A 161 27.14 0.45 17.37
N LEU A 162 27.91 1.07 18.27
CA LEU A 162 28.55 0.38 19.41
C LEU A 162 28.20 0.95 20.80
N ALA A 163 27.39 2.01 20.91
CA ALA A 163 27.13 2.68 22.19
C ALA A 163 25.66 3.09 22.46
N SER A 164 24.66 2.36 21.92
CA SER A 164 23.26 2.53 22.35
C SER A 164 22.45 1.23 22.32
N ARG A 165 22.87 0.22 23.11
CA ARG A 165 22.03 -0.96 23.41
C ARG A 165 21.33 -0.86 24.76
N ARG A 166 20.95 0.36 25.15
CA ARG A 166 20.05 0.63 26.29
C ARG A 166 18.76 1.26 25.76
N LEU A 167 17.71 0.44 25.74
CA LEU A 167 16.33 0.91 25.62
C LEU A 167 15.98 1.73 26.87
N ASN A 168 16.35 3.01 26.90
CA ASN A 168 15.78 3.99 27.81
C ASN A 168 14.41 4.41 27.29
N SER A 169 13.47 3.45 27.27
CA SER A 169 12.04 3.73 27.23
C SER A 169 11.41 3.06 28.44
N THR A 170 11.10 3.88 29.44
CA THR A 170 10.38 3.47 30.67
C THR A 170 8.88 3.24 30.43
N ALA A 171 8.42 3.34 29.18
CA ALA A 171 7.04 3.11 28.79
C ALA A 171 6.76 1.61 28.58
N SER A 172 6.27 0.93 29.62
CA SER A 172 5.74 -0.44 29.54
C SER A 172 4.34 -0.49 28.88
N GLY A 173 4.18 0.17 27.72
CA GLY A 173 2.88 0.37 27.09
C GLY A 173 2.94 0.96 25.68
N LEU A 174 1.81 1.50 25.24
CA LEU A 174 1.65 2.12 23.92
C LEU A 174 2.47 3.41 23.84
N ASN A 175 3.40 3.48 22.89
CA ASN A 175 4.20 4.67 22.60
C ASN A 175 3.99 5.11 21.14
N PHE A 176 3.82 6.41 20.94
CA PHE A 176 3.71 7.06 19.62
C PHE A 176 4.87 8.02 19.33
N GLU A 177 5.77 8.23 20.29
CA GLU A 177 6.94 9.07 20.09
C GLU A 177 8.02 8.32 19.27
N LEU A 178 8.51 8.98 18.22
CA LEU A 178 9.66 8.50 17.45
C LEU A 178 10.93 8.54 18.32
N ASN A 179 11.77 7.53 18.19
CA ASN A 179 13.09 7.56 18.81
C ASN A 179 14.02 8.58 18.10
N ASP A 180 15.17 8.88 18.68
CA ASP A 180 16.05 9.95 18.17
C ASP A 180 16.66 9.62 16.79
N GLU A 181 16.91 8.34 16.50
CA GLU A 181 17.36 7.88 15.17
C GLU A 181 16.27 8.06 14.11
N GLN A 182 15.02 7.74 14.45
CA GLN A 182 13.83 7.96 13.61
C GLN A 182 13.53 9.44 13.39
N LYS A 183 13.72 10.29 14.41
CA LYS A 183 13.61 11.76 14.29
C LYS A 183 14.67 12.31 13.34
N ALA A 184 15.93 11.91 13.50
CA ALA A 184 17.04 12.31 12.63
C ALA A 184 16.83 11.85 11.18
N LEU A 185 16.39 10.59 10.97
CA LEU A 185 16.03 10.06 9.65
C LEU A 185 14.89 10.85 9.01
N GLN A 186 13.85 11.17 9.78
CA GLN A 186 12.71 11.97 9.31
C GLN A 186 13.15 13.36 8.86
N GLU A 187 13.99 14.04 9.66
CA GLU A 187 14.50 15.37 9.33
C GLU A 187 15.39 15.34 8.07
N ALA A 188 16.37 14.43 8.02
CA ALA A 188 17.26 14.28 6.87
C ALA A 188 16.50 13.96 5.58
N THR A 189 15.54 13.04 5.64
CA THR A 189 14.72 12.66 4.46
C THR A 189 13.81 13.81 4.04
N ARG A 190 13.16 14.52 4.98
CA ARG A 190 12.33 15.69 4.65
C ARG A 190 13.16 16.82 4.03
N LYS A 191 14.37 17.07 4.52
CA LYS A 191 15.31 18.04 3.94
C LYS A 191 15.65 17.64 2.50
N PHE A 192 16.11 16.41 2.28
CA PHE A 192 16.40 15.87 0.95
C PHE A 192 15.21 16.03 0.00
N VAL A 193 14.00 15.64 0.43
CA VAL A 193 12.78 15.76 -0.37
C VAL A 193 12.47 17.21 -0.74
N LYS A 194 12.59 18.15 0.21
CA LYS A 194 12.35 19.56 -0.01
C LYS A 194 13.34 20.20 -0.98
N GLU A 195 14.61 19.82 -0.90
CA GLU A 195 15.71 20.42 -1.66
C GLU A 195 15.93 19.76 -3.04
N GLU A 196 15.74 18.44 -3.15
CA GLU A 196 16.13 17.64 -4.32
C GLU A 196 14.96 16.98 -5.08
N VAL A 197 13.79 16.79 -4.45
CA VAL A 197 12.65 16.10 -5.08
C VAL A 197 11.55 17.08 -5.50
N ILE A 198 11.10 17.96 -4.59
CA ILE A 198 9.99 18.89 -4.86
C ILE A 198 10.28 19.85 -6.02
N PRO A 199 11.46 20.51 -6.13
CA PRO A 199 11.70 21.52 -7.17
C PRO A 199 11.66 20.98 -8.60
N VAL A 200 11.96 19.69 -8.78
CA VAL A 200 12.03 19.01 -10.09
C VAL A 200 10.81 18.14 -10.40
N ALA A 201 9.90 17.96 -9.42
CA ALA A 201 8.78 17.02 -9.50
C ALA A 201 7.83 17.26 -10.69
N ALA A 202 7.56 18.53 -11.01
CA ALA A 202 6.68 18.91 -12.11
C ALA A 202 7.34 18.61 -13.47
N GLU A 203 8.64 18.89 -13.62
CA GLU A 203 9.36 18.68 -14.88
C GLU A 203 9.53 17.20 -15.21
N TYR A 204 9.82 16.36 -14.21
CA TYR A 204 9.90 14.91 -14.39
C TYR A 204 8.55 14.28 -14.75
N ASP A 205 7.44 14.81 -14.22
CA ASP A 205 6.10 14.38 -14.60
C ASP A 205 5.71 14.87 -16.00
N ARG A 206 5.99 16.12 -16.35
CA ARG A 206 5.73 16.71 -17.68
C ARG A 206 6.49 15.98 -18.79
N THR A 207 7.76 15.67 -18.56
CA THR A 207 8.64 15.05 -19.58
C THR A 207 8.63 13.52 -19.56
N GLY A 208 8.19 12.90 -18.47
CA GLY A 208 8.27 11.46 -18.26
C GLY A 208 9.69 10.90 -18.21
N LYS A 209 10.72 11.75 -18.06
CA LYS A 209 12.12 11.33 -17.92
C LYS A 209 12.32 10.51 -16.64
N TYR A 210 13.24 9.56 -16.68
CA TYR A 210 13.60 8.78 -15.50
C TYR A 210 14.54 9.58 -14.57
N PRO A 211 14.32 9.63 -13.25
CA PRO A 211 14.95 10.60 -12.35
C PRO A 211 16.35 10.17 -11.85
N TRP A 212 17.24 9.78 -12.77
CA TRP A 212 18.59 9.28 -12.43
C TRP A 212 19.40 10.20 -11.52
N GLU A 213 19.32 11.52 -11.69
CA GLU A 213 20.11 12.46 -10.90
C GLU A 213 19.62 12.53 -9.44
N VAL A 214 18.30 12.54 -9.22
CA VAL A 214 17.71 12.47 -7.87
C VAL A 214 18.01 11.13 -7.21
N LEU A 215 17.97 10.05 -7.99
CA LEU A 215 18.23 8.69 -7.54
C LEU A 215 19.68 8.49 -7.08
N LYS A 216 20.67 8.90 -7.88
CA LYS A 216 22.09 8.89 -7.49
C LYS A 216 22.33 9.68 -6.21
N LYS A 217 21.69 10.84 -6.06
CA LYS A 217 21.77 11.63 -4.83
C LYS A 217 21.13 10.92 -3.64
N ALA A 218 19.96 10.27 -3.81
CA ALA A 218 19.32 9.50 -2.75
C ALA A 218 20.20 8.32 -2.29
N HIS A 219 20.79 7.58 -3.23
CA HIS A 219 21.75 6.49 -2.95
C HIS A 219 23.00 6.99 -2.20
N ALA A 220 23.60 8.09 -2.67
CA ALA A 220 24.78 8.69 -2.04
C ALA A 220 24.51 9.18 -0.60
N ASN A 221 23.27 9.58 -0.29
CA ASN A 221 22.85 9.98 1.06
C ASN A 221 22.33 8.81 1.92
N GLY A 222 22.36 7.56 1.43
CA GLY A 222 21.87 6.40 2.19
C GLY A 222 20.35 6.33 2.31
N LEU A 223 19.61 6.99 1.42
CA LEU A 223 18.14 7.06 1.41
C LEU A 223 17.50 6.03 0.44
N MET A 224 18.22 4.95 0.12
CA MET A 224 17.79 3.86 -0.75
C MET A 224 18.19 2.51 -0.16
N ASN A 225 17.39 1.47 -0.42
CA ASN A 225 17.70 0.08 -0.07
C ASN A 225 17.95 -0.10 1.44
N VAL A 226 17.22 0.66 2.27
CA VAL A 226 17.56 0.89 3.68
C VAL A 226 17.26 -0.31 4.59
N ASP A 227 16.41 -1.22 4.11
CA ASP A 227 16.02 -2.48 4.74
C ASP A 227 16.98 -3.65 4.45
N ILE A 228 17.98 -3.45 3.57
CA ILE A 228 18.99 -4.48 3.30
C ILE A 228 19.80 -4.75 4.59
N PRO A 229 19.93 -6.03 5.01
CA PRO A 229 20.65 -6.38 6.22
C PRO A 229 22.11 -5.91 6.23
N SER A 230 22.61 -5.57 7.41
CA SER A 230 23.96 -5.02 7.59
C SER A 230 25.08 -5.98 7.17
N GLU A 231 24.84 -7.30 7.20
CA GLU A 231 25.73 -8.34 6.68
C GLU A 231 25.96 -8.28 5.15
N TYR A 232 25.05 -7.65 4.39
CA TYR A 232 25.21 -7.36 2.95
C TYR A 232 25.56 -5.90 2.68
N GLY A 233 26.02 -5.17 3.70
CA GLY A 233 26.48 -3.78 3.61
C GLY A 233 25.39 -2.71 3.79
N GLY A 234 24.11 -3.11 3.92
CA GLY A 234 22.98 -2.19 4.08
C GLY A 234 22.89 -1.54 5.46
N LEU A 235 21.87 -0.69 5.66
CA LEU A 235 21.67 0.05 6.90
C LEU A 235 20.99 -0.79 8.00
N ASP A 236 20.21 -1.80 7.62
CA ASP A 236 19.43 -2.65 8.54
C ASP A 236 18.35 -1.84 9.29
N LEU A 237 17.68 -0.91 8.60
CA LEU A 237 16.62 -0.09 9.21
C LEU A 237 15.33 -0.90 9.37
N ASP A 238 14.66 -0.70 10.51
CA ASP A 238 13.39 -1.32 10.81
C ASP A 238 12.26 -0.84 9.87
N MET A 239 11.20 -1.63 9.76
CA MET A 239 10.06 -1.33 8.89
C MET A 239 9.37 0.01 9.20
N VAL A 240 9.37 0.50 10.44
CA VAL A 240 8.77 1.79 10.81
C VAL A 240 9.67 2.94 10.35
N SER A 241 10.98 2.80 10.50
CA SER A 241 11.98 3.72 9.94
C SER A 241 11.89 3.82 8.41
N ASN A 242 11.72 2.69 7.70
CA ASN A 242 11.47 2.71 6.26
C ASN A 242 10.10 3.36 5.92
N ALA A 243 9.04 3.10 6.70
CA ALA A 243 7.75 3.77 6.50
C ALA A 243 7.85 5.30 6.65
N ILE A 244 8.62 5.81 7.62
CA ILE A 244 8.88 7.25 7.81
C ILE A 244 9.58 7.85 6.57
N LEU A 245 10.60 7.16 6.05
CA LEU A 245 11.32 7.56 4.83
C LEU A 245 10.38 7.55 3.61
N SER A 246 9.59 6.49 3.44
CA SER A 246 8.61 6.31 2.38
C SER A 246 7.51 7.39 2.39
N GLU A 247 7.04 7.80 3.57
CA GLU A 247 6.08 8.90 3.72
C GLU A 247 6.68 10.24 3.25
N ALA A 248 7.91 10.55 3.70
CA ALA A 248 8.60 11.78 3.29
C ALA A 248 8.81 11.81 1.76
N PHE A 249 9.27 10.72 1.15
CA PHE A 249 9.37 10.62 -0.30
C PHE A 249 8.01 10.79 -0.99
N GLY A 250 6.95 10.19 -0.46
CA GLY A 250 5.59 10.31 -1.00
C GLY A 250 5.06 11.74 -1.05
N TYR A 251 5.39 12.56 -0.05
CA TYR A 251 5.09 14.00 -0.01
C TYR A 251 5.80 14.80 -1.11
N GLY A 252 7.02 14.37 -1.47
CA GLY A 252 7.83 14.97 -2.52
C GLY A 252 7.23 14.81 -3.91
N CYS A 253 7.30 13.58 -4.43
CA CYS A 253 6.78 13.22 -5.75
C CYS A 253 6.69 11.69 -5.89
N THR A 254 5.50 11.10 -5.74
CA THR A 254 5.34 9.64 -5.78
C THR A 254 5.81 8.96 -7.08
N GLY A 255 5.88 9.69 -8.21
CA GLY A 255 6.50 9.19 -9.44
C GLY A 255 8.02 8.99 -9.34
N ILE A 256 8.72 9.86 -8.60
CA ILE A 256 10.15 9.72 -8.29
C ILE A 256 10.32 8.68 -7.17
N SER A 257 9.48 8.73 -6.13
CA SER A 257 9.48 7.75 -5.02
C SER A 257 9.30 6.32 -5.51
N THR A 258 8.35 6.09 -6.42
CA THR A 258 8.09 4.77 -7.00
C THR A 258 9.27 4.28 -7.85
N ALA A 259 9.99 5.18 -8.55
CA ALA A 259 11.24 4.80 -9.23
C ALA A 259 12.31 4.34 -8.22
N ILE A 260 12.53 5.12 -7.15
CA ILE A 260 13.56 4.88 -6.12
C ILE A 260 13.24 3.62 -5.28
N LEU A 261 12.05 3.55 -4.69
CA LEU A 261 11.67 2.56 -3.67
C LEU A 261 11.19 1.22 -4.24
N THR A 262 11.17 1.05 -5.57
CA THR A 262 10.90 -0.26 -6.19
C THR A 262 12.01 -1.28 -5.92
N ASN A 263 13.22 -0.82 -5.57
CA ASN A 263 14.29 -1.72 -5.12
C ASN A 263 13.86 -2.52 -3.88
N ASP A 264 13.21 -1.89 -2.90
CA ASP A 264 12.71 -2.56 -1.68
C ASP A 264 11.73 -3.70 -2.02
N LEU A 265 10.86 -3.51 -3.03
CA LEU A 265 9.93 -4.54 -3.52
C LEU A 265 10.67 -5.72 -4.19
N ALA A 266 11.80 -5.47 -4.84
CA ALA A 266 12.62 -6.49 -5.49
C ALA A 266 13.61 -7.17 -4.52
N SER A 267 14.14 -6.46 -3.51
CA SER A 267 15.08 -6.96 -2.50
C SER A 267 14.39 -7.77 -1.40
N THR A 268 13.20 -7.34 -0.95
CA THR A 268 12.40 -8.01 0.10
C THR A 268 12.29 -9.54 -0.10
N PRO A 269 11.91 -10.10 -1.27
CA PRO A 269 11.82 -11.54 -1.44
C PRO A 269 13.18 -12.25 -1.28
N LEU A 270 14.29 -11.60 -1.64
CA LEU A 270 15.64 -12.14 -1.45
C LEU A 270 16.01 -12.13 0.03
N VAL A 271 15.76 -11.04 0.75
CA VAL A 271 15.96 -10.94 2.20
C VAL A 271 15.19 -12.05 2.93
N ILE A 272 13.91 -12.27 2.57
CA ILE A 272 13.01 -13.25 3.19
C ILE A 272 13.41 -14.71 2.90
N ALA A 273 13.82 -15.04 1.67
CA ALA A 273 13.83 -16.44 1.21
C ALA A 273 15.03 -16.88 0.36
N ALA A 274 15.90 -15.97 -0.09
CA ALA A 274 17.05 -16.38 -0.91
C ALA A 274 18.19 -16.99 -0.08
N SER A 275 19.05 -17.75 -0.75
CA SER A 275 20.32 -18.23 -0.19
C SER A 275 21.30 -17.08 0.05
N ASP A 276 22.27 -17.30 0.94
CA ASP A 276 23.34 -16.33 1.21
C ASP A 276 24.16 -15.98 -0.05
N ASP A 277 24.30 -16.91 -1.00
CA ASP A 277 24.94 -16.65 -2.30
C ASP A 277 24.17 -15.60 -3.11
N ILE A 278 22.87 -15.79 -3.30
CA ILE A 278 22.02 -14.82 -4.00
C ILE A 278 22.03 -13.48 -3.25
N LYS A 279 21.90 -13.49 -1.91
CA LYS A 279 21.94 -12.24 -1.12
C LYS A 279 23.26 -11.50 -1.30
N LYS A 280 24.41 -12.19 -1.18
CA LYS A 280 25.75 -11.63 -1.41
C LYS A 280 26.00 -11.18 -2.84
N ARG A 281 25.36 -11.79 -3.84
CA ARG A 281 25.53 -11.46 -5.25
C ARG A 281 24.64 -10.33 -5.73
N PHE A 282 23.44 -10.15 -5.17
CA PHE A 282 22.43 -9.24 -5.71
C PHE A 282 22.07 -8.06 -4.78
N LEU A 283 22.09 -8.24 -3.46
CA LEU A 283 21.78 -7.15 -2.51
C LEU A 283 22.96 -6.17 -2.36
N THR A 284 24.19 -6.69 -2.31
CA THR A 284 25.43 -5.90 -2.25
C THR A 284 25.54 -4.90 -3.41
N ARG A 285 25.23 -5.33 -4.64
CA ARG A 285 25.25 -4.47 -5.84
C ARG A 285 24.34 -3.23 -5.70
N LEU A 286 23.21 -3.35 -4.99
CA LEU A 286 22.31 -2.21 -4.70
C LEU A 286 22.93 -1.20 -3.72
N ILE A 287 23.82 -1.65 -2.82
CA ILE A 287 24.51 -0.81 -1.83
C ILE A 287 25.76 -0.15 -2.41
N GLU A 288 26.48 -0.89 -3.26
CA GLU A 288 27.72 -0.45 -3.90
C GLU A 288 27.43 0.62 -4.96
N GLU A 289 26.50 0.34 -5.88
CA GLU A 289 26.18 1.19 -7.04
C GLU A 289 24.70 1.61 -7.05
N PRO A 290 24.34 2.78 -7.63
CA PRO A 290 22.97 3.28 -7.71
C PRO A 290 22.17 2.58 -8.83
N ILE A 291 22.15 1.25 -8.81
CA ILE A 291 21.44 0.41 -9.79
C ILE A 291 20.03 0.06 -9.31
N MET A 292 19.19 -0.32 -10.27
CA MET A 292 17.78 -0.62 -10.04
C MET A 292 17.49 -2.11 -10.13
N ALA A 293 16.43 -2.54 -9.46
CA ALA A 293 15.86 -3.87 -9.55
C ALA A 293 14.33 -3.79 -9.76
N SER A 294 13.75 -4.88 -10.27
CA SER A 294 12.33 -4.97 -10.61
C SER A 294 11.68 -6.24 -10.07
N TYR A 295 10.39 -6.15 -9.77
CA TYR A 295 9.55 -7.26 -9.31
C TYR A 295 8.54 -7.67 -10.40
N ALA A 296 8.76 -8.83 -11.02
CA ALA A 296 8.09 -9.28 -12.23
C ALA A 296 7.13 -10.45 -11.96
N VAL A 297 5.91 -10.11 -11.51
CA VAL A 297 4.83 -11.07 -11.23
C VAL A 297 3.67 -10.93 -12.21
N THR A 298 3.11 -9.73 -12.31
CA THR A 298 1.92 -9.39 -13.12
C THR A 298 2.11 -9.70 -14.59
N GLU A 299 1.04 -10.15 -15.25
CA GLU A 299 0.97 -10.51 -16.66
C GLU A 299 -0.22 -9.83 -17.33
N PRO A 300 -0.26 -9.70 -18.68
CA PRO A 300 -1.40 -9.12 -19.38
C PRO A 300 -2.76 -9.75 -19.03
N GLY A 301 -2.78 -11.07 -18.74
CA GLY A 301 -3.99 -11.80 -18.36
C GLY A 301 -4.18 -12.01 -16.84
N ALA A 302 -3.23 -11.61 -15.99
CA ALA A 302 -3.25 -11.95 -14.56
C ALA A 302 -2.50 -10.92 -13.70
N GLY A 303 -3.25 -10.16 -12.90
CA GLY A 303 -2.72 -9.21 -11.89
C GLY A 303 -3.24 -9.52 -10.49
N SER A 304 -4.51 -9.21 -10.22
CA SER A 304 -5.17 -9.54 -8.95
C SER A 304 -5.21 -11.05 -8.65
N ASP A 305 -5.32 -11.87 -9.69
CA ASP A 305 -5.20 -13.33 -9.61
C ASP A 305 -3.75 -13.76 -9.92
N VAL A 306 -2.86 -13.64 -8.94
CA VAL A 306 -1.46 -14.08 -9.04
C VAL A 306 -1.36 -15.61 -9.28
N ALA A 307 -2.38 -16.39 -8.92
CA ALA A 307 -2.41 -17.83 -9.21
C ALA A 307 -2.80 -18.15 -10.66
N GLY A 308 -3.28 -17.15 -11.42
CA GLY A 308 -3.65 -17.25 -12.83
C GLY A 308 -2.49 -17.08 -13.82
N ILE A 309 -1.28 -16.70 -13.35
CA ILE A 309 -0.12 -16.43 -14.21
C ILE A 309 0.34 -17.65 -15.02
N ARG A 310 0.90 -17.39 -16.20
CA ARG A 310 1.18 -18.35 -17.26
C ARG A 310 2.63 -18.39 -17.73
N THR A 311 3.48 -17.43 -17.34
CA THR A 311 4.94 -17.54 -17.54
C THR A 311 5.41 -18.86 -16.94
N LYS A 312 6.05 -19.70 -17.75
CA LYS A 312 6.55 -21.01 -17.35
C LYS A 312 8.04 -20.95 -17.05
N ALA A 313 8.50 -21.85 -16.19
CA ALA A 313 9.91 -22.17 -16.03
C ALA A 313 10.07 -23.70 -16.06
N GLU A 314 10.80 -24.21 -17.04
CA GLU A 314 11.01 -25.65 -17.26
C GLU A 314 12.45 -26.04 -16.91
N LYS A 315 12.64 -27.01 -16.02
CA LYS A 315 13.97 -27.44 -15.60
C LYS A 315 14.66 -28.27 -16.69
N LYS A 316 15.87 -27.88 -17.09
CA LYS A 316 16.74 -28.58 -18.04
C LYS A 316 18.13 -28.75 -17.42
N GLY A 317 18.45 -29.96 -16.97
CA GLY A 317 19.70 -30.20 -16.22
C GLY A 317 19.75 -29.39 -14.93
N ASP A 318 20.82 -28.60 -14.75
CA ASP A 318 21.00 -27.69 -13.62
C ASP A 318 20.42 -26.28 -13.86
N GLU A 319 19.75 -26.06 -14.98
CA GLU A 319 19.20 -24.77 -15.38
C GLU A 319 17.66 -24.81 -15.51
N TRP A 320 17.07 -23.63 -15.66
CA TRP A 320 15.65 -23.42 -15.93
C TRP A 320 15.51 -22.55 -17.17
N VAL A 321 14.57 -22.90 -18.05
CA VAL A 321 14.24 -22.09 -19.22
C VAL A 321 12.90 -21.41 -18.98
N ILE A 322 12.91 -20.08 -18.94
CA ILE A 322 11.75 -19.23 -18.66
C ILE A 322 11.15 -18.73 -19.97
N ASN A 323 9.84 -18.95 -20.13
CA ASN A 323 9.06 -18.50 -21.29
C ASN A 323 7.76 -17.81 -20.84
N GLY A 324 7.53 -16.57 -21.28
CA GLY A 324 6.31 -15.83 -20.97
C GLY A 324 6.46 -14.32 -21.11
N SER A 325 5.42 -13.58 -20.70
CA SER A 325 5.43 -12.11 -20.73
C SER A 325 4.79 -11.54 -19.47
N LYS A 326 5.51 -10.59 -18.87
CA LYS A 326 5.15 -9.83 -17.68
C LYS A 326 4.75 -8.41 -18.09
N MET A 327 3.85 -7.79 -17.33
CA MET A 327 3.28 -6.48 -17.69
C MET A 327 3.16 -5.57 -16.46
N TRP A 328 3.28 -4.26 -16.69
CA TRP A 328 3.28 -3.22 -15.66
C TRP A 328 4.47 -3.31 -14.70
N ILE A 329 5.63 -3.68 -15.22
CA ILE A 329 6.85 -3.86 -14.42
C ILE A 329 7.54 -2.52 -14.21
N THR A 330 7.42 -1.98 -12.99
CA THR A 330 8.13 -0.78 -12.55
C THR A 330 9.64 -0.98 -12.64
N ASN A 331 10.36 0.05 -13.09
CA ASN A 331 11.79 0.04 -13.43
C ASN A 331 12.20 -0.94 -14.54
N GLY A 332 11.27 -1.61 -15.23
CA GLY A 332 11.59 -2.67 -16.18
C GLY A 332 12.50 -2.27 -17.36
N GLY A 333 12.56 -0.98 -17.70
CA GLY A 333 13.49 -0.41 -18.68
C GLY A 333 14.92 -0.23 -18.17
N VAL A 334 15.13 -0.09 -16.85
CA VAL A 334 16.42 0.32 -16.24
C VAL A 334 17.01 -0.70 -15.27
N SER A 335 16.26 -1.71 -14.85
CA SER A 335 16.71 -2.66 -13.83
C SER A 335 17.89 -3.51 -14.28
N SER A 336 18.84 -3.70 -13.36
CA SER A 336 20.00 -4.59 -13.47
C SER A 336 19.65 -6.06 -13.27
N TRP A 337 18.60 -6.36 -12.50
CA TRP A 337 18.07 -7.70 -12.30
C TRP A 337 16.57 -7.68 -11.93
N PHE A 338 15.93 -8.83 -12.09
CA PHE A 338 14.50 -9.03 -11.88
C PHE A 338 14.25 -10.17 -10.89
N PHE A 339 13.42 -9.94 -9.87
CA PHE A 339 12.69 -11.03 -9.24
C PHE A 339 11.60 -11.48 -10.21
N VAL A 340 11.54 -12.77 -10.55
CA VAL A 340 10.55 -13.33 -11.48
C VAL A 340 9.79 -14.47 -10.81
N LEU A 341 8.45 -14.40 -10.82
CA LEU A 341 7.59 -15.52 -10.44
C LEU A 341 7.10 -16.25 -11.69
N ALA A 342 7.43 -17.54 -11.80
CA ALA A 342 7.04 -18.39 -12.92
C ALA A 342 6.42 -19.71 -12.44
N ARG A 343 5.55 -20.29 -13.26
CA ARG A 343 4.93 -21.59 -13.01
C ARG A 343 5.90 -22.70 -13.37
N THR A 344 6.23 -23.54 -12.39
CA THR A 344 7.11 -24.71 -12.56
C THR A 344 6.36 -26.02 -12.52
N ASP A 345 5.16 -26.06 -11.94
CA ASP A 345 4.30 -27.24 -11.98
C ASP A 345 3.37 -27.21 -13.20
N PRO A 346 3.49 -28.17 -14.15
CA PRO A 346 2.66 -28.20 -15.34
C PRO A 346 1.20 -28.61 -15.08
N ASP A 347 0.88 -29.26 -13.94
CA ASP A 347 -0.50 -29.64 -13.63
C ASP A 347 -1.34 -28.38 -13.34
N PRO A 348 -2.39 -28.06 -14.13
CA PRO A 348 -3.26 -26.92 -13.86
C PRO A 348 -4.00 -27.01 -12.52
N LYS A 349 -4.10 -28.21 -11.91
CA LYS A 349 -4.73 -28.43 -10.60
C LYS A 349 -3.75 -28.28 -9.43
N ALA A 350 -2.45 -28.14 -9.69
CA ALA A 350 -1.47 -27.95 -8.63
C ALA A 350 -1.82 -26.73 -7.76
N PRO A 351 -1.85 -26.87 -6.42
CA PRO A 351 -2.26 -25.78 -5.54
C PRO A 351 -1.26 -24.63 -5.61
N ALA A 352 -1.75 -23.39 -5.58
CA ALA A 352 -0.91 -22.20 -5.79
C ALA A 352 0.33 -22.15 -4.87
N GLY A 353 0.22 -22.61 -3.62
CA GLY A 353 1.35 -22.71 -2.68
C GLY A 353 2.40 -23.79 -2.98
N LYS A 354 2.31 -24.50 -4.12
CA LYS A 354 3.28 -25.47 -4.64
C LYS A 354 3.60 -25.31 -6.14
N ALA A 355 2.80 -24.55 -6.90
CA ALA A 355 2.85 -24.56 -8.37
C ALA A 355 3.88 -23.60 -9.01
N PHE A 356 4.44 -22.67 -8.22
CA PHE A 356 5.25 -21.56 -8.73
C PHE A 356 6.61 -21.48 -8.05
N THR A 357 7.65 -21.17 -8.80
CA THR A 357 9.00 -20.93 -8.28
C THR A 357 9.39 -19.49 -8.54
N ALA A 358 10.14 -18.92 -7.60
CA ALA A 358 10.70 -17.57 -7.72
C ALA A 358 12.16 -17.65 -8.15
N PHE A 359 12.59 -16.70 -8.98
CA PHE A 359 13.92 -16.66 -9.58
C PHE A 359 14.50 -15.24 -9.49
N VAL A 360 15.83 -15.14 -9.48
CA VAL A 360 16.53 -13.89 -9.84
C VAL A 360 17.08 -14.03 -11.26
N VAL A 361 16.70 -13.11 -12.14
CA VAL A 361 17.11 -13.09 -13.55
C VAL A 361 17.93 -11.83 -13.79
N GLU A 362 19.14 -11.97 -14.30
CA GLU A 362 19.99 -10.82 -14.69
C GLU A 362 19.28 -10.03 -15.81
N GLY A 363 19.39 -8.71 -15.77
CA GLY A 363 18.59 -7.82 -16.63
C GLY A 363 19.02 -7.81 -18.10
N ASP A 364 20.20 -8.33 -18.40
CA ASP A 364 20.81 -8.50 -19.72
C ASP A 364 20.80 -9.98 -20.18
N ALA A 365 20.11 -10.87 -19.45
CA ALA A 365 20.02 -12.29 -19.78
C ALA A 365 19.51 -12.50 -21.24
N PRO A 366 20.21 -13.30 -22.06
CA PRO A 366 19.77 -13.60 -23.43
C PRO A 366 18.32 -14.12 -23.46
N GLY A 367 17.52 -13.59 -24.40
CA GLY A 367 16.09 -13.87 -24.51
C GLY A 367 15.17 -12.94 -23.71
N LEU A 368 15.71 -12.10 -22.81
CA LEU A 368 14.93 -11.08 -22.11
C LEU A 368 14.80 -9.83 -22.99
N SER A 369 13.56 -9.44 -23.31
CA SER A 369 13.28 -8.21 -24.06
C SER A 369 12.44 -7.21 -23.24
N ARG A 370 12.83 -5.94 -23.33
CA ARG A 370 12.19 -4.82 -22.63
C ARG A 370 11.26 -4.10 -23.61
N GLY A 371 9.98 -3.99 -23.26
CA GLY A 371 8.99 -3.29 -24.07
C GLY A 371 9.22 -1.77 -24.16
N LYS A 372 8.28 -1.06 -24.77
CA LYS A 372 8.23 0.41 -24.69
C LYS A 372 7.93 0.86 -23.25
N LYS A 373 8.26 2.12 -22.92
CA LYS A 373 7.72 2.80 -21.73
C LYS A 373 6.23 3.05 -21.94
N GLU A 374 5.39 2.61 -21.00
CA GLU A 374 3.96 2.91 -21.03
C GLU A 374 3.66 4.33 -20.54
N ILE A 375 2.68 4.97 -21.16
CA ILE A 375 2.27 6.35 -20.85
C ILE A 375 1.04 6.32 -19.95
N ASN A 376 1.29 6.35 -18.64
CA ASN A 376 0.26 6.29 -17.61
C ASN A 376 -0.26 7.69 -17.22
N MET A 377 -1.41 7.74 -16.55
CA MET A 377 -2.04 8.99 -16.09
C MET A 377 -1.18 9.75 -15.05
N GLY A 378 -0.67 9.03 -14.05
CA GLY A 378 0.16 9.56 -12.97
C GLY A 378 1.46 8.78 -12.83
N GLN A 379 2.31 9.23 -11.91
CA GLN A 379 3.65 8.72 -11.63
C GLN A 379 4.56 8.68 -12.87
N ARG A 380 4.37 9.62 -13.81
CA ARG A 380 4.95 9.59 -15.17
C ARG A 380 6.48 9.60 -15.21
N ALA A 381 7.14 10.07 -14.14
CA ALA A 381 8.58 9.99 -13.95
C ALA A 381 9.10 8.54 -13.80
N SER A 382 8.29 7.63 -13.26
CA SER A 382 8.62 6.21 -13.13
C SER A 382 8.69 5.53 -14.50
N ASP A 383 9.55 4.53 -14.64
CA ASP A 383 9.56 3.65 -15.81
C ASP A 383 8.66 2.45 -15.55
N THR A 384 7.82 2.07 -16.52
CA THR A 384 6.87 0.95 -16.40
C THR A 384 6.69 0.32 -17.76
N ARG A 385 6.90 -1.00 -17.87
CA ARG A 385 6.98 -1.71 -19.16
C ARG A 385 6.36 -3.10 -19.13
N GLY A 386 6.12 -3.66 -20.32
CA GLY A 386 6.11 -5.11 -20.52
C GLY A 386 7.55 -5.65 -20.56
N ILE A 387 7.75 -6.87 -20.05
CA ILE A 387 9.01 -7.62 -20.11
C ILE A 387 8.70 -9.01 -20.63
N THR A 388 9.30 -9.41 -21.74
CA THR A 388 9.10 -10.73 -22.34
C THR A 388 10.35 -11.59 -22.16
N PHE A 389 10.13 -12.88 -21.91
CA PHE A 389 11.15 -13.90 -21.71
C PHE A 389 10.93 -14.95 -22.80
N GLU A 390 11.89 -15.05 -23.74
CA GLU A 390 11.91 -16.03 -24.83
C GLU A 390 13.12 -16.95 -24.62
N ASP A 391 12.86 -18.19 -24.19
CA ASP A 391 13.88 -19.20 -23.85
C ASP A 391 15.01 -18.70 -22.90
N VAL A 392 14.68 -17.82 -21.95
CA VAL A 392 15.64 -17.23 -21.01
C VAL A 392 16.19 -18.30 -20.06
N VAL A 393 17.49 -18.57 -20.15
CA VAL A 393 18.18 -19.56 -19.32
C VAL A 393 18.58 -18.94 -17.97
N VAL A 394 18.24 -19.63 -16.88
CA VAL A 394 18.50 -19.21 -15.49
C VAL A 394 19.07 -20.39 -14.70
N PRO A 395 20.25 -20.26 -14.06
CA PRO A 395 20.83 -21.37 -13.30
C PRO A 395 20.00 -21.70 -12.06
N SER A 396 19.97 -22.97 -11.63
CA SER A 396 19.24 -23.37 -10.41
C SER A 396 19.75 -22.69 -9.14
N SER A 397 20.99 -22.18 -9.14
CA SER A 397 21.55 -21.36 -8.05
C SER A 397 20.87 -19.99 -7.89
N ASN A 398 20.08 -19.54 -8.87
CA ASN A 398 19.30 -18.30 -8.82
C ASN A 398 17.83 -18.51 -8.37
N VAL A 399 17.44 -19.72 -7.94
CA VAL A 399 16.12 -19.99 -7.35
C VAL A 399 16.01 -19.33 -5.97
N VAL A 400 14.93 -18.56 -5.75
CA VAL A 400 14.64 -17.88 -4.49
C VAL A 400 13.70 -18.73 -3.65
N GLY A 401 14.20 -19.22 -2.51
CA GLY A 401 13.50 -20.19 -1.66
C GLY A 401 13.56 -21.60 -2.24
N ALA A 402 12.56 -22.42 -1.90
CA ALA A 402 12.43 -23.77 -2.46
C ALA A 402 11.57 -23.79 -3.74
N VAL A 403 11.86 -24.75 -4.64
CA VAL A 403 11.06 -25.00 -5.84
C VAL A 403 9.60 -25.27 -5.45
N GLY A 404 8.68 -24.57 -6.11
CA GLY A 404 7.24 -24.59 -5.82
C GLY A 404 6.77 -23.63 -4.72
N GLU A 405 7.67 -23.01 -3.95
CA GLU A 405 7.31 -22.10 -2.85
C GLU A 405 7.25 -20.62 -3.24
N GLY A 406 7.52 -20.26 -4.50
CA GLY A 406 7.58 -18.88 -4.98
C GLY A 406 6.31 -18.07 -4.71
N PHE A 407 5.13 -18.70 -4.74
CA PHE A 407 3.87 -18.04 -4.37
C PHE A 407 3.85 -17.62 -2.89
N LYS A 408 4.43 -18.43 -1.98
CA LYS A 408 4.55 -18.08 -0.56
C LYS A 408 5.51 -16.92 -0.36
N VAL A 409 6.63 -16.91 -1.10
CA VAL A 409 7.62 -15.82 -1.09
C VAL A 409 6.97 -14.51 -1.55
N ALA A 410 6.21 -14.54 -2.65
CA ALA A 410 5.49 -13.39 -3.18
C ALA A 410 4.43 -12.86 -2.17
N MET A 411 3.66 -13.75 -1.52
CA MET A 411 2.68 -13.31 -0.52
C MET A 411 3.34 -12.70 0.73
N LYS A 412 4.44 -13.30 1.24
CA LYS A 412 5.21 -12.74 2.36
C LYS A 412 5.86 -11.40 2.03
N THR A 413 6.26 -11.20 0.78
CA THR A 413 6.81 -9.91 0.29
C THR A 413 5.78 -8.80 0.48
N PHE A 414 4.54 -9.03 0.03
CA PHE A 414 3.47 -8.05 0.15
C PHE A 414 3.10 -7.67 1.60
N ASP A 415 3.32 -8.56 2.57
CA ASP A 415 3.09 -8.24 3.99
C ASP A 415 4.10 -7.20 4.53
N LYS A 416 5.31 -7.12 3.94
CA LYS A 416 6.32 -6.08 4.23
C LYS A 416 6.21 -4.85 3.33
N THR A 417 5.91 -4.99 2.04
CA THR A 417 5.93 -3.86 1.08
C THR A 417 4.67 -2.99 1.12
N ARG A 418 3.50 -3.56 1.42
CA ARG A 418 2.23 -2.81 1.50
C ARG A 418 2.24 -1.65 2.51
N PRO A 419 2.82 -1.79 3.73
CA PRO A 419 3.04 -0.66 4.63
C PRO A 419 3.82 0.51 4.00
N LEU A 420 4.88 0.24 3.23
CA LEU A 420 5.70 1.28 2.59
C LEU A 420 4.93 2.01 1.47
N VAL A 421 4.17 1.24 0.68
CA VAL A 421 3.27 1.77 -0.36
C VAL A 421 2.15 2.61 0.24
N ALA A 422 1.62 2.19 1.37
CA ALA A 422 0.64 2.94 2.15
C ALA A 422 1.26 4.22 2.75
N ALA A 423 2.52 4.18 3.19
CA ALA A 423 3.25 5.37 3.64
C ALA A 423 3.43 6.40 2.52
N MET A 424 3.79 5.98 1.30
CA MET A 424 3.83 6.89 0.14
C MET A 424 2.47 7.55 -0.15
N ALA A 425 1.37 6.81 0.02
CA ALA A 425 0.01 7.36 -0.13
C ALA A 425 -0.31 8.40 0.97
N THR A 426 0.04 8.11 2.22
CA THR A 426 -0.04 9.06 3.35
C THR A 426 0.77 10.33 3.08
N GLY A 427 1.98 10.19 2.54
CA GLY A 427 2.83 11.32 2.15
C GLY A 427 2.17 12.22 1.10
N LEU A 428 1.61 11.62 0.04
CA LEU A 428 0.85 12.36 -0.97
C LEU A 428 -0.38 13.06 -0.37
N ALA A 429 -1.13 12.38 0.51
CA ALA A 429 -2.27 12.98 1.20
C ALA A 429 -1.85 14.19 2.07
N GLY A 430 -0.71 14.10 2.75
CA GLY A 430 -0.11 15.22 3.49
C GLY A 430 0.26 16.39 2.58
N ARG A 431 0.81 16.10 1.40
CA ARG A 431 1.09 17.15 0.40
C ARG A 431 -0.19 17.83 -0.09
N CYS A 432 -1.25 17.06 -0.35
CA CYS A 432 -2.55 17.62 -0.74
C CYS A 432 -3.12 18.55 0.35
N LEU A 433 -3.03 18.17 1.63
CA LEU A 433 -3.47 18.99 2.75
C LEU A 433 -2.66 20.28 2.88
N ASP A 434 -1.34 20.21 2.76
CA ASP A 434 -0.46 21.38 2.85
C ASP A 434 -0.72 22.41 1.75
N GLU A 435 -0.80 21.97 0.48
CA GLU A 435 -1.07 22.89 -0.64
C GLU A 435 -2.47 23.49 -0.53
N ALA A 436 -3.49 22.69 -0.19
CA ALA A 436 -4.86 23.15 0.00
C ALA A 436 -4.96 24.17 1.16
N SER A 437 -4.27 23.92 2.28
CA SER A 437 -4.30 24.80 3.44
C SER A 437 -3.62 26.14 3.17
N LYS A 438 -2.45 26.14 2.51
CA LYS A 438 -1.74 27.37 2.10
C LYS A 438 -2.63 28.21 1.18
N TYR A 439 -3.15 27.61 0.11
CA TYR A 439 -4.03 28.32 -0.82
C TYR A 439 -5.30 28.82 -0.15
N ALA A 440 -5.86 28.08 0.82
CA ALA A 440 -7.06 28.50 1.54
C ALA A 440 -6.83 29.73 2.45
N LEU A 441 -5.61 29.89 2.97
CA LEU A 441 -5.21 31.05 3.78
C LEU A 441 -4.90 32.29 2.92
N GLU A 442 -4.48 32.11 1.67
CA GLU A 442 -4.14 33.20 0.75
C GLU A 442 -5.34 33.67 -0.09
N ARG A 443 -6.09 32.73 -0.68
CA ARG A 443 -7.17 33.04 -1.62
C ARG A 443 -8.35 33.67 -0.90
N LYS A 444 -8.87 34.78 -1.44
CA LYS A 444 -10.08 35.45 -0.92
C LYS A 444 -11.28 35.32 -1.86
N THR A 445 -12.46 35.13 -1.28
CA THR A 445 -13.78 35.26 -1.92
C THR A 445 -14.78 35.80 -0.91
N PHE A 446 -15.82 36.52 -1.34
CA PHE A 446 -16.84 37.11 -0.45
C PHE A 446 -16.24 37.93 0.71
N GLY A 447 -15.17 38.68 0.44
CA GLY A 447 -14.52 39.59 1.40
C GLY A 447 -13.55 38.95 2.40
N THR A 448 -13.42 37.62 2.45
CA THR A 448 -12.57 36.92 3.43
C THR A 448 -11.72 35.81 2.77
N THR A 449 -10.72 35.29 3.49
CA THR A 449 -9.92 34.13 3.05
C THR A 449 -10.80 32.88 3.01
N ILE A 450 -10.63 32.01 2.01
CA ILE A 450 -11.55 30.87 1.83
C ILE A 450 -11.48 29.86 2.98
N ALA A 451 -10.40 29.83 3.76
CA ALA A 451 -10.29 29.08 5.01
C ALA A 451 -11.37 29.44 6.06
N ASN A 452 -11.94 30.65 6.00
CA ASN A 452 -13.03 31.09 6.89
C ASN A 452 -14.43 30.63 6.43
N HIS A 453 -14.56 30.08 5.21
CA HIS A 453 -15.83 29.51 4.76
C HIS A 453 -15.98 28.10 5.34
N GLN A 454 -16.99 27.89 6.18
CA GLN A 454 -17.20 26.65 6.94
C GLN A 454 -17.07 25.36 6.09
N ALA A 455 -17.56 25.38 4.85
CA ALA A 455 -17.44 24.24 3.93
C ALA A 455 -15.97 23.88 3.61
N VAL A 456 -15.11 24.87 3.41
CA VAL A 456 -13.66 24.67 3.20
C VAL A 456 -12.99 24.24 4.49
N SER A 457 -13.33 24.87 5.63
CA SER A 457 -12.79 24.48 6.94
C SER A 457 -13.10 23.03 7.28
N PHE A 458 -14.31 22.55 6.98
CA PHE A 458 -14.70 21.14 7.18
C PHE A 458 -13.95 20.19 6.24
N MET A 459 -13.78 20.55 4.95
CA MET A 459 -12.96 19.74 4.03
C MET A 459 -11.51 19.59 4.51
N LEU A 460 -10.90 20.66 5.01
CA LEU A 460 -9.55 20.65 5.57
C LEU A 460 -9.47 19.81 6.86
N ALA A 461 -10.48 19.89 7.73
CA ALA A 461 -10.57 19.06 8.94
C ALA A 461 -10.68 17.56 8.62
N ASP A 462 -11.55 17.18 7.68
CA ASP A 462 -11.70 15.79 7.24
C ASP A 462 -10.42 15.27 6.58
N MET A 463 -9.72 16.10 5.79
CA MET A 463 -8.42 15.75 5.22
C MET A 463 -7.37 15.49 6.31
N ALA A 464 -7.30 16.34 7.34
CA ALA A 464 -6.39 16.16 8.47
C ALA A 464 -6.69 14.90 9.30
N ILE A 465 -7.98 14.65 9.62
CA ILE A 465 -8.41 13.44 10.35
C ILE A 465 -7.98 12.18 9.59
N ASN A 466 -8.25 12.12 8.29
CA ASN A 466 -7.92 10.95 7.48
C ASN A 466 -6.41 10.78 7.28
N LEU A 467 -5.63 11.88 7.24
CA LEU A 467 -4.17 11.84 7.18
C LEU A 467 -3.56 11.19 8.44
N GLU A 468 -3.94 11.66 9.63
CA GLU A 468 -3.40 11.12 10.89
C GLU A 468 -3.82 9.66 11.10
N LEU A 469 -5.07 9.31 10.79
CA LEU A 469 -5.54 7.92 10.83
C LEU A 469 -4.73 7.04 9.85
N SER A 470 -4.39 7.55 8.65
CA SER A 470 -3.56 6.84 7.67
C SER A 470 -2.15 6.61 8.20
N ARG A 471 -1.51 7.63 8.78
CA ARG A 471 -0.17 7.53 9.38
C ARG A 471 -0.13 6.50 10.51
N HIS A 472 -1.09 6.55 11.43
CA HIS A 472 -1.16 5.60 12.55
C HIS A 472 -1.32 4.15 12.09
N ILE A 473 -2.20 3.85 11.12
CA ILE A 473 -2.39 2.47 10.65
C ILE A 473 -1.19 1.98 9.82
N VAL A 474 -0.50 2.87 9.10
CA VAL A 474 0.75 2.58 8.39
C VAL A 474 1.85 2.19 9.35
N TYR A 475 2.13 3.01 10.38
CA TYR A 475 3.18 2.69 11.35
C TYR A 475 2.83 1.44 12.18
N ARG A 476 1.54 1.20 12.49
CA ARG A 476 1.13 -0.07 13.10
C ARG A 476 1.38 -1.27 12.20
N ALA A 477 1.08 -1.17 10.91
CA ALA A 477 1.31 -2.27 9.97
C ALA A 477 2.81 -2.56 9.78
N ALA A 478 3.64 -1.52 9.70
CA ALA A 478 5.09 -1.62 9.67
C ALA A 478 5.65 -2.31 10.93
N TYR A 479 5.19 -1.89 12.12
CA TYR A 479 5.61 -2.51 13.39
C TYR A 479 5.23 -4.00 13.48
N GLU A 480 4.04 -4.41 13.02
CA GLU A 480 3.63 -5.82 13.04
C GLU A 480 4.43 -6.67 12.03
N ALA A 481 4.84 -6.08 10.91
CA ALA A 481 5.74 -6.70 9.93
C ALA A 481 7.17 -6.87 10.49
N GLU A 482 7.69 -5.88 11.23
CA GLU A 482 8.97 -5.95 11.93
C GLU A 482 8.98 -7.09 12.96
N MET A 483 7.90 -7.18 13.75
CA MET A 483 7.74 -8.24 14.76
C MET A 483 7.49 -9.64 14.17
N ASN A 484 7.54 -9.81 12.84
CA ASN A 484 7.28 -11.06 12.11
C ASN A 484 5.96 -11.77 12.51
N ARG A 485 4.96 -10.98 12.91
CA ARG A 485 3.62 -11.46 13.23
C ARG A 485 2.79 -11.60 11.94
N PRO A 486 1.59 -12.20 11.97
CA PRO A 486 0.69 -12.25 10.81
C PRO A 486 0.25 -10.86 10.30
N GLY A 487 1.13 -10.21 9.53
CA GLY A 487 1.02 -8.80 9.12
C GLY A 487 -0.06 -8.53 8.08
N ALA A 488 -0.46 -9.54 7.30
CA ALA A 488 -1.42 -9.45 6.20
C ALA A 488 -2.70 -8.67 6.53
N TYR A 489 -3.21 -8.74 7.77
CA TYR A 489 -4.38 -7.99 8.20
C TYR A 489 -4.10 -6.48 8.25
N TYR A 490 -3.16 -6.04 9.10
CA TYR A 490 -2.84 -4.62 9.26
C TYR A 490 -2.23 -4.01 8.00
N ALA A 491 -1.36 -4.73 7.28
CA ALA A 491 -0.81 -4.32 6.00
C ALA A 491 -1.90 -4.03 4.95
N SER A 492 -2.94 -4.89 4.89
CA SER A 492 -4.05 -4.69 3.96
C SER A 492 -4.98 -3.57 4.38
N ILE A 493 -5.23 -3.37 5.68
CA ILE A 493 -6.00 -2.20 6.18
C ILE A 493 -5.24 -0.91 5.85
N ALA A 494 -3.95 -0.82 6.19
CA ALA A 494 -3.14 0.36 5.95
C ALA A 494 -3.14 0.75 4.47
N LYS A 495 -2.84 -0.21 3.58
CA LYS A 495 -2.83 0.01 2.13
C LYS A 495 -4.21 0.39 1.61
N CYS A 496 -5.27 -0.26 2.05
CA CYS A 496 -6.64 0.07 1.64
C CYS A 496 -7.05 1.48 2.07
N PHE A 497 -6.82 1.83 3.33
CA PHE A 497 -7.26 3.10 3.91
C PHE A 497 -6.44 4.27 3.35
N ALA A 498 -5.10 4.20 3.41
CA ALA A 498 -4.24 5.27 2.92
C ALA A 498 -4.42 5.53 1.40
N ALA A 499 -4.65 4.49 0.60
CA ALA A 499 -4.95 4.64 -0.83
C ALA A 499 -6.28 5.36 -1.09
N ASP A 500 -7.34 4.98 -0.37
CA ASP A 500 -8.66 5.62 -0.50
C ASP A 500 -8.60 7.07 0.03
N THR A 501 -7.91 7.33 1.15
CA THR A 501 -7.62 8.67 1.70
C THR A 501 -6.84 9.56 0.72
N ALA A 502 -5.77 9.06 0.11
CA ALA A 502 -4.94 9.84 -0.81
C ALA A 502 -5.74 10.32 -2.04
N ASN A 503 -6.66 9.49 -2.54
CA ASN A 503 -7.54 9.86 -3.65
C ASN A 503 -8.53 10.96 -3.23
N GLN A 504 -9.16 10.83 -2.05
CA GLN A 504 -10.09 11.84 -1.55
C GLN A 504 -9.38 13.17 -1.25
N ALA A 505 -8.21 13.12 -0.61
CA ALA A 505 -7.41 14.30 -0.29
C ALA A 505 -6.97 15.06 -1.55
N ALA A 506 -6.56 14.35 -2.61
CA ALA A 506 -6.17 14.99 -3.86
C ALA A 506 -7.35 15.61 -4.61
N ALA A 507 -8.51 14.93 -4.66
CA ALA A 507 -9.74 15.51 -5.23
C ALA A 507 -10.20 16.76 -4.45
N ASN A 508 -10.15 16.71 -3.11
CA ASN A 508 -10.47 17.85 -2.26
C ASN A 508 -9.49 19.02 -2.46
N ALA A 509 -8.19 18.75 -2.62
CA ALA A 509 -7.19 19.78 -2.88
C ALA A 509 -7.44 20.50 -4.21
N VAL A 510 -7.70 19.75 -5.30
CA VAL A 510 -8.15 20.33 -6.58
C VAL A 510 -9.40 21.19 -6.39
N GLN A 511 -10.39 20.69 -5.65
CA GLN A 511 -11.65 21.39 -5.41
C GLN A 511 -11.49 22.70 -4.61
N ILE A 512 -10.57 22.74 -3.64
CA ILE A 512 -10.25 23.94 -2.83
C ILE A 512 -9.51 25.00 -3.67
N PHE A 513 -8.64 24.57 -4.60
CA PHE A 513 -8.02 25.50 -5.57
C PHE A 513 -9.01 26.05 -6.61
N GLY A 514 -10.10 25.32 -6.88
CA GLY A 514 -11.09 25.68 -7.89
C GLY A 514 -10.52 25.55 -9.30
N GLY A 515 -10.78 26.54 -10.17
CA GLY A 515 -10.27 26.53 -11.56
C GLY A 515 -8.74 26.43 -11.65
N ASN A 516 -8.01 27.00 -10.69
CA ASN A 516 -6.56 26.87 -10.60
C ASN A 516 -6.13 25.42 -10.33
N GLY A 517 -6.92 24.64 -9.60
CA GLY A 517 -6.62 23.25 -9.26
C GLY A 517 -6.74 22.28 -10.44
N PHE A 518 -7.38 22.72 -11.52
CA PHE A 518 -7.47 21.99 -12.79
C PHE A 518 -6.36 22.38 -13.78
N ASN A 519 -5.51 23.35 -13.43
CA ASN A 519 -4.47 23.88 -14.31
C ASN A 519 -3.09 23.32 -13.93
N THR A 520 -2.27 23.00 -14.93
CA THR A 520 -0.97 22.34 -14.77
C THR A 520 0.15 23.21 -14.18
N GLU A 521 -0.06 24.52 -14.05
CA GLU A 521 0.85 25.42 -13.30
C GLU A 521 0.73 25.21 -11.78
N TYR A 522 -0.33 24.53 -11.30
CA TYR A 522 -0.56 24.23 -9.89
C TYR A 522 -0.33 22.74 -9.57
N PRO A 523 0.23 22.40 -8.39
CA PRO A 523 0.70 21.04 -8.11
C PRO A 523 -0.42 20.01 -7.92
N VAL A 524 -1.64 20.45 -7.58
CA VAL A 524 -2.70 19.56 -7.09
C VAL A 524 -3.31 18.65 -8.16
N GLU A 525 -3.32 19.05 -9.44
CA GLU A 525 -3.79 18.18 -10.53
C GLU A 525 -2.89 16.94 -10.67
N LYS A 526 -1.57 17.13 -10.57
CA LYS A 526 -0.59 16.06 -10.59
C LYS A 526 -0.78 15.12 -9.39
N LEU A 527 -1.03 15.66 -8.20
CA LEU A 527 -1.31 14.84 -7.01
C LEU A 527 -2.57 13.98 -7.21
N MET A 528 -3.60 14.49 -7.88
CA MET A 528 -4.81 13.73 -8.21
C MET A 528 -4.55 12.61 -9.22
N ARG A 529 -3.74 12.86 -10.26
CA ARG A 529 -3.31 11.82 -11.21
C ARG A 529 -2.45 10.75 -10.54
N ASP A 530 -1.51 11.16 -9.71
CA ASP A 530 -0.60 10.29 -8.96
C ASP A 530 -1.34 9.43 -7.92
N ALA A 531 -2.33 9.99 -7.22
CA ALA A 531 -3.07 9.29 -6.17
C ALA A 531 -3.78 8.02 -6.66
N LYS A 532 -4.25 8.00 -7.92
CA LYS A 532 -5.11 6.93 -8.43
C LYS A 532 -4.47 5.54 -8.39
N ILE A 533 -3.17 5.45 -8.62
CA ILE A 533 -2.47 4.16 -8.72
C ILE A 533 -2.44 3.40 -7.38
N PHE A 534 -2.49 4.10 -6.24
CA PHE A 534 -2.52 3.49 -4.92
C PHE A 534 -3.74 2.61 -4.69
N GLN A 535 -4.86 2.83 -5.40
CA GLN A 535 -6.04 1.95 -5.33
C GLN A 535 -5.91 0.70 -6.24
N ILE A 536 -4.84 0.59 -7.02
CA ILE A 536 -4.69 -0.40 -8.11
C ILE A 536 -3.50 -1.34 -7.86
N TYR A 537 -2.26 -0.83 -7.86
CA TYR A 537 -1.06 -1.67 -7.73
C TYR A 537 -0.90 -2.27 -6.33
N GLU A 538 0.03 -3.21 -6.10
CA GLU A 538 0.25 -3.86 -4.80
C GLU A 538 -1.02 -4.52 -4.19
N GLY A 539 -1.94 -4.92 -5.07
CA GLY A 539 -3.28 -5.45 -4.76
C GLY A 539 -4.33 -4.35 -4.66
N THR A 540 -5.35 -4.40 -5.52
CA THR A 540 -6.38 -3.34 -5.63
C THR A 540 -7.16 -3.13 -4.33
N SER A 541 -7.83 -1.97 -4.19
CA SER A 541 -8.72 -1.67 -3.05
C SER A 541 -9.78 -2.76 -2.80
N GLN A 542 -10.17 -3.55 -3.80
CA GLN A 542 -11.05 -4.72 -3.67
C GLN A 542 -10.29 -5.97 -3.17
N VAL A 543 -9.08 -6.23 -3.68
CA VAL A 543 -8.22 -7.32 -3.20
C VAL A 543 -7.86 -7.12 -1.73
N GLN A 544 -7.55 -5.91 -1.28
CA GLN A 544 -7.30 -5.63 0.14
C GLN A 544 -8.53 -5.97 1.00
N ARG A 545 -9.74 -5.57 0.57
CA ARG A 545 -11.00 -5.93 1.25
C ARG A 545 -11.25 -7.44 1.28
N LEU A 546 -10.83 -8.20 0.26
CA LEU A 546 -10.86 -9.67 0.28
C LEU A 546 -9.86 -10.26 1.30
N VAL A 547 -8.67 -9.69 1.45
CA VAL A 547 -7.69 -10.14 2.47
C VAL A 547 -8.20 -9.82 3.88
N ILE A 548 -8.65 -8.58 4.12
CA ILE A 548 -9.18 -8.12 5.41
C ILE A 548 -10.36 -9.00 5.86
N SER A 549 -11.34 -9.23 4.99
CA SER A 549 -12.52 -10.05 5.32
C SER A 549 -12.17 -11.50 5.60
N ARG A 550 -11.25 -12.12 4.82
CA ARG A 550 -10.77 -13.49 5.08
C ARG A 550 -10.06 -13.60 6.43
N GLN A 551 -9.18 -12.66 6.77
CA GLN A 551 -8.45 -12.66 8.05
C GLN A 551 -9.38 -12.43 9.24
N LEU A 552 -10.32 -11.47 9.14
CA LEU A 552 -11.32 -11.20 10.16
C LEU A 552 -12.20 -12.43 10.45
N LEU A 553 -12.76 -13.05 9.40
CA LEU A 553 -13.62 -14.22 9.56
C LEU A 553 -12.85 -15.45 10.07
N ALA A 554 -11.58 -15.62 9.67
CA ALA A 554 -10.73 -16.69 10.19
C ALA A 554 -10.45 -16.50 11.69
N ARG A 555 -10.12 -15.28 12.13
CA ARG A 555 -9.92 -14.93 13.54
C ARG A 555 -11.17 -15.20 14.36
N VAL A 556 -12.31 -14.63 13.99
CA VAL A 556 -13.59 -14.83 14.72
C VAL A 556 -13.97 -16.31 14.81
N LYS A 557 -13.72 -17.11 13.76
CA LYS A 557 -13.94 -18.57 13.78
C LYS A 557 -13.01 -19.31 14.76
N GLN A 558 -11.82 -18.80 15.01
CA GLN A 558 -10.82 -19.41 15.92
C GLN A 558 -11.01 -18.97 17.37
N THR A 559 -11.32 -17.69 17.61
CA THR A 559 -11.36 -17.08 18.95
C THR A 559 -12.78 -16.88 19.52
N GLY A 560 -13.81 -16.99 18.69
CA GLY A 560 -15.21 -16.71 19.07
C GLY A 560 -15.56 -15.22 19.16
N GLY A 561 -14.62 -14.32 18.85
CA GLY A 561 -14.79 -12.86 18.96
C GLY A 561 -13.73 -12.09 18.18
N TYR A 562 -13.74 -10.76 18.30
CA TYR A 562 -12.65 -9.92 17.77
C TYR A 562 -11.44 -9.97 18.70
#